data_AF-A0A7J2JHD5-F1
#
_entry.id   AF-A0A7J2JHD5-F1
#
_cell.length_a   1.000
_cell.length_b   1.000
_cell.length_c   1.000
_cell.angle_alpha   90.00
_cell.angle_beta   90.00
_cell.angle_gamma   90.00
#
_symmetry.space_group_name_H-M   'P 1'
#
loop_
_entity.id
_entity.type
_entity.pdbx_description
1 polymer ?
#
loop_
_entity_poly.entity_id
_entity_poly.type
_entity_poly.pdbx_seq_one_letter_code
_entity_poly.pdbx_strand_id
1 'polypeptide(L)'
;MDPFKIIICPVSSEAALDKIEKENKLTFIVNMKANKQQIKWAVEKLFNVKVVKVNTMITPKGEKKAIVKLAPEYKASDVASKLGLL
;
A
#
# COMPACT_ATOMS: atom_id res chain seq x y z
N MET A 1 6.64 -0.45 16.45
CA MET A 1 6.21 0.76 15.72
C MET A 1 4.71 0.65 15.49
N ASP A 2 3.97 1.74 15.67
CA ASP A 2 2.53 1.77 15.40
C ASP A 2 2.27 1.64 13.89
N PRO A 3 1.35 0.76 13.45
CA PRO A 3 1.00 0.62 12.03
C PRO A 3 0.57 1.94 11.38
N PHE A 4 -0.18 2.75 12.13
CA PHE A 4 -0.64 4.08 11.72
C PHE A 4 0.48 5.11 11.54
N LYS A 5 1.66 4.90 12.14
CA LYS A 5 2.84 5.76 11.89
C LYS A 5 3.63 5.32 10.67
N ILE A 6 3.42 4.09 10.19
CA ILE A 6 4.12 3.52 9.04
C ILE A 6 3.42 3.91 7.74
N ILE A 7 2.09 3.73 7.66
CA ILE A 7 1.28 4.09 6.50
C ILE A 7 0.70 5.48 6.74
N ILE A 8 1.05 6.44 5.88
CA ILE A 8 0.65 7.84 6.01
C ILE A 8 -0.68 8.06 5.27
N CYS A 9 -0.72 7.74 3.97
CA CYS A 9 -1.93 7.86 3.17
C CYS A 9 -1.90 6.95 1.93
N PRO A 10 -3.06 6.55 1.40
CA PRO A 10 -3.15 5.91 0.09
C PRO A 10 -2.92 6.91 -1.05
N VAL A 11 -2.51 6.41 -2.22
CA VAL A 11 -2.34 7.22 -3.44
C VAL A 11 -3.52 6.98 -4.39
N SER A 12 -4.24 8.04 -4.74
CA SER A 12 -5.45 8.02 -5.58
C SER A 12 -5.23 8.41 -7.06
N SER A 13 -3.98 8.43 -7.54
CA SER A 13 -3.69 8.76 -8.95
C SER A 13 -4.27 7.70 -9.91
N GLU A 14 -4.63 8.08 -11.13
CA GLU A 14 -5.09 7.15 -12.19
C GLU A 14 -4.15 5.94 -12.38
N ALA A 15 -2.84 6.17 -12.42
CA ALA A 15 -1.85 5.10 -12.52
C ALA A 15 -1.78 4.18 -11.29
N ALA A 16 -2.30 4.61 -10.14
CA ALA A 16 -2.44 3.78 -8.95
C ALA A 16 -3.76 2.98 -8.99
N LEU A 17 -4.85 3.59 -9.46
CA LEU A 17 -6.12 2.90 -9.72
C LEU A 17 -5.94 1.78 -10.74
N ASP A 18 -5.21 2.02 -11.83
CA ASP A 18 -4.93 1.01 -12.85
C ASP A 18 -4.19 -0.22 -12.28
N LYS A 19 -3.30 0.01 -11.30
CA LYS A 19 -2.56 -1.06 -10.60
C LYS A 19 -3.43 -1.85 -9.62
N ILE A 20 -4.45 -1.21 -9.06
CA ILE A 20 -5.43 -1.88 -8.19
C ILE A 20 -6.22 -2.87 -9.01
N GLU A 21 -6.74 -2.44 -10.17
CA GLU A 21 -7.58 -3.27 -11.04
C GLU A 21 -6.80 -4.37 -11.76
N LYS A 22 -5.68 -4.03 -12.41
CA LYS A 22 -4.96 -4.97 -13.28
C LYS A 22 -3.98 -5.88 -12.55
N GLU A 23 -3.35 -5.38 -11.48
CA GLU A 23 -2.19 -6.05 -10.88
C GLU A 23 -2.40 -6.50 -9.43
N ASN A 24 -3.57 -6.22 -8.85
CA ASN A 24 -3.88 -6.47 -7.44
C ASN A 24 -2.86 -5.79 -6.50
N LYS A 25 -2.50 -4.53 -6.82
CA LYS A 25 -1.51 -3.75 -6.08
C LYS A 25 -2.11 -2.48 -5.50
N LEU A 26 -1.82 -2.21 -4.23
CA LEU A 26 -2.13 -0.94 -3.57
C LEU A 26 -0.90 -0.06 -3.49
N THR A 27 -1.10 1.26 -3.62
CA THR A 27 -0.01 2.24 -3.51
C THR A 27 -0.25 3.15 -2.32
N PHE A 28 0.77 3.30 -1.46
CA PHE A 28 0.73 4.11 -0.25
C PHE A 28 1.92 5.06 -0.19
N ILE A 29 1.75 6.20 0.44
CA ILE A 29 2.84 6.99 1.01
C ILE A 29 3.11 6.46 2.42
N VAL A 30 4.37 6.18 2.71
CA VAL A 30 4.82 5.57 3.96
C VAL A 30 5.91 6.42 4.58
N ASN A 31 6.16 6.18 5.87
CA ASN A 31 7.24 6.83 6.59
C ASN A 31 8.61 6.52 5.96
N MET A 32 9.46 7.53 5.81
CA MET A 32 10.79 7.41 5.22
C MET A 32 11.67 6.38 5.94
N LYS A 33 11.51 6.25 7.26
CA LYS A 33 12.27 5.29 8.10
C LYS A 33 11.71 3.87 8.06
N ALA A 34 10.57 3.63 7.39
CA ALA A 34 9.95 2.31 7.36
C ALA A 34 10.67 1.35 6.40
N ASN A 35 10.91 0.14 6.88
CA ASN A 35 11.48 -0.97 6.11
C ASN A 35 10.38 -1.78 5.42
N LYS A 36 10.72 -2.53 4.37
CA LYS A 36 9.75 -3.35 3.61
C LYS A 36 8.98 -4.35 4.49
N GLN A 37 9.65 -4.96 5.46
CA GLN A 37 9.01 -5.88 6.42
C GLN A 37 7.99 -5.17 7.32
N GLN A 38 8.30 -3.95 7.77
CA GLN A 38 7.40 -3.15 8.60
C GLN A 38 6.17 -2.68 7.80
N ILE A 39 6.38 -2.27 6.55
CA ILE A 39 5.29 -1.88 5.65
C ILE A 39 4.38 -3.10 5.39
N LYS A 40 4.97 -4.26 5.10
CA LYS A 40 4.23 -5.52 4.93
C LYS A 40 3.35 -5.79 6.15
N TRP A 41 3.95 -5.84 7.34
CA TRP A 41 3.24 -6.09 8.59
C TRP A 41 2.14 -5.06 8.87
N ALA A 42 2.40 -3.78 8.61
CA ALA A 42 1.43 -2.71 8.84
C ALA A 42 0.19 -2.85 7.93
N VAL A 43 0.40 -3.14 6.63
CA VAL A 43 -0.70 -3.37 5.69
C VAL A 43 -1.51 -4.60 6.07
N GLU A 44 -0.84 -5.71 6.39
CA GLU A 44 -1.52 -6.95 6.78
C GLU A 44 -2.36 -6.75 8.05
N LYS A 45 -1.83 -6.01 9.05
CA LYS A 45 -2.53 -5.75 10.30
C LYS A 45 -3.67 -4.75 10.18
N LEU A 46 -3.53 -3.68 9.38
CA LEU A 46 -4.55 -2.64 9.23
C LEU A 46 -5.74 -3.08 8.38
N PHE A 47 -5.48 -3.87 7.33
CA PHE A 47 -6.52 -4.24 6.37
C PHE A 47 -6.93 -5.72 6.46
N ASN A 48 -6.32 -6.48 7.37
CA ASN A 48 -6.53 -7.92 7.55
C ASN A 48 -6.37 -8.70 6.23
N VAL A 49 -5.30 -8.39 5.50
CA VAL A 49 -4.95 -9.01 4.21
C VAL A 49 -3.62 -9.72 4.28
N LYS A 50 -3.28 -10.51 3.26
CA LYS A 50 -1.92 -11.06 3.07
C LYS A 50 -1.19 -10.35 1.94
N VAL A 51 0.08 -10.04 2.17
CA VAL A 51 0.94 -9.31 1.25
C VAL A 51 2.02 -10.23 0.69
N VAL A 52 2.09 -10.32 -0.64
CA VAL A 52 3.09 -11.13 -1.35
C VAL A 52 4.42 -10.39 -1.44
N LYS A 53 4.37 -9.14 -1.90
CA LYS A 53 5.58 -8.37 -2.20
C LYS A 53 5.36 -6.89 -1.93
N VAL A 54 6.41 -6.24 -1.43
CA VAL A 54 6.47 -4.79 -1.23
C VAL A 54 7.63 -4.22 -2.03
N ASN A 55 7.32 -3.28 -2.91
CA ASN A 55 8.30 -2.45 -3.60
C ASN A 55 8.23 -1.04 -3.04
N THR A 56 9.37 -0.36 -2.89
CA THR A 56 9.43 0.99 -2.34
C THR A 56 10.31 1.86 -3.22
N MET A 57 9.94 3.11 -3.39
CA MET A 57 10.73 4.14 -4.08
C MET A 57 10.62 5.46 -3.33
N ILE A 58 11.61 6.34 -3.48
CA ILE A 58 11.55 7.71 -2.99
C ILE A 58 11.07 8.57 -4.16
N THR A 59 10.02 9.37 -3.93
CA THR A 59 9.50 10.30 -4.93
C THR A 59 10.38 11.55 -4.99
N PRO A 60 10.36 12.33 -6.08
CA PRO A 60 11.07 13.62 -6.15
C PRO A 60 10.64 14.63 -5.07
N LYS A 61 9.47 14.43 -4.45
CA LYS A 61 8.98 15.23 -3.32
C LYS A 61 9.60 14.84 -1.97
N GLY A 62 10.48 13.85 -1.94
CA GLY A 62 11.12 13.34 -0.72
C GLY A 62 10.26 12.36 0.09
N GLU A 63 9.14 11.90 -0.47
CA GLU A 63 8.24 10.96 0.20
C GLU A 63 8.58 9.51 -0.20
N LYS A 64 8.47 8.57 0.74
CA LYS A 64 8.61 7.15 0.41
C LYS A 64 7.27 6.62 -0.09
N LYS A 65 7.22 6.17 -1.33
CA LYS A 65 6.08 5.50 -1.94
C LYS A 65 6.28 3.99 -1.88
N ALA A 66 5.28 3.27 -1.39
CA ALA A 66 5.25 1.82 -1.33
C ALA A 66 4.17 1.27 -2.27
N ILE A 67 4.55 0.31 -3.12
CA ILE A 67 3.65 -0.47 -3.96
C ILE A 67 3.58 -1.86 -3.37
N VAL A 68 2.39 -2.28 -2.97
CA VAL A 68 2.15 -3.48 -2.18
C VAL A 68 1.26 -4.42 -2.99
N LYS A 69 1.79 -5.60 -3.32
CA LYS A 69 1.03 -6.65 -4.01
C LYS A 69 0.34 -7.55 -2.98
N LEU A 70 -0.97 -7.66 -3.07
CA LEU A 70 -1.75 -8.56 -2.22
C LEU A 70 -1.69 -10.00 -2.72
N ALA A 71 -1.95 -10.95 -1.83
CA ALA A 71 -2.17 -12.35 -2.19
C ALA A 71 -3.42 -12.47 -3.05
N PRO A 72 -3.48 -13.43 -3.99
CA PRO A 72 -4.59 -13.56 -4.94
C PRO A 72 -5.94 -13.83 -4.27
N GLU A 73 -5.93 -14.33 -3.04
CA GLU A 73 -7.12 -14.54 -2.19
C GLU A 73 -7.80 -13.22 -1.78
N TYR A 74 -7.07 -12.10 -1.78
CA TYR A 74 -7.56 -10.78 -1.38
C TYR A 74 -7.58 -9.84 -2.58
N LYS A 75 -8.69 -9.14 -2.78
CA LYS A 75 -8.81 -8.15 -3.85
C LYS A 75 -8.43 -6.75 -3.35
N ALA A 76 -7.52 -6.11 -4.08
CA ALA A 76 -7.10 -4.73 -3.82
C ALA A 76 -8.26 -3.74 -4.01
N SER A 77 -9.21 -4.02 -4.92
CA SER A 77 -10.44 -3.24 -5.11
C SER A 77 -11.24 -3.10 -3.83
N ASP A 78 -11.44 -4.19 -3.10
CA ASP A 78 -12.29 -4.22 -1.90
C ASP A 78 -11.64 -3.41 -0.77
N VAL A 79 -10.31 -3.45 -0.69
CA VAL A 79 -9.54 -2.62 0.26
C VAL A 79 -9.56 -1.15 -0.18
N ALA A 80 -9.48 -0.87 -1.48
CA ALA A 80 -9.53 0.48 -2.03
C ALA A 80 -10.90 1.15 -1.80
N SER A 81 -12.01 0.43 -1.94
CA SER A 81 -13.35 0.94 -1.61
C SER A 81 -13.49 1.26 -0.12
N LYS A 82 -12.94 0.42 0.78
CA LYS A 82 -12.90 0.72 2.23
C LYS A 82 -12.07 1.95 2.57
N LEU A 83 -11.09 2.28 1.71
CA LEU A 83 -10.26 3.47 1.80
C LEU A 83 -10.88 4.71 1.11
N GLY A 84 -12.02 4.56 0.44
CA GLY A 84 -12.67 5.66 -0.30
C GLY A 84 -11.91 6.10 -1.55
N LEU A 85 -11.17 5.19 -2.19
CA LEU A 85 -10.42 5.46 -3.43
C LEU A 85 -11.23 5.13 -4.69
N LEU A 86 -12.31 4.37 -4.54
CA LEU A 86 -13.24 3.89 -5.56
C LEU A 86 -14.67 4.19 -5.13
#